data_AF-A0AB74QH67-F1
#
_entry.id   AF-A0AB74QH67-F1
#
_cell.length_a   1.000
_cell.length_b   1.000
_cell.length_c   1.000
_cell.angle_alpha   90.00
_cell.angle_beta   90.00
_cell.angle_gamma   90.00
#
_symmetry.space_group_name_H-M   'P 1'
#
loop_
_entity.id
_entity.type
_entity.pdbx_description
1 polymer ?
#
loop_
_entity_poly.entity_id
_entity_poly.type
_entity_poly.pdbx_seq_one_letter_code
_entity_poly.pdbx_strand_id
1 'polypeptide(L)'
;MDRANRIICDQTGKILLQTGEATGDVLPHNKITELHYIDIPYGSIDYIKNRIVGINIETKQPILEEIPVYVSEAEKEKQELENQLLLLTNQEIGGGIL
;
A
#
# COMPACT_ATOMS: atom_id res chain seq x y z
N MET A 1 2.80 -14.30 -15.27
CA MET A 1 4.02 -13.66 -15.79
C MET A 1 4.40 -12.61 -14.77
N ASP A 2 5.52 -12.82 -14.07
CA ASP A 2 6.01 -11.87 -13.08
C ASP A 2 6.78 -10.77 -13.80
N ARG A 3 6.50 -9.51 -13.47
CA ARG A 3 7.11 -8.34 -14.12
C ARG A 3 7.57 -7.36 -13.06
N ALA A 4 8.84 -6.97 -13.14
CA ALA A 4 9.43 -5.93 -12.30
C ALA A 4 8.79 -4.56 -12.55
N ASN A 5 8.89 -3.66 -11.58
CA ASN A 5 8.30 -2.32 -11.68
C ASN A 5 9.39 -1.30 -12.06
N ARG A 6 9.10 -0.42 -13.03
CA ARG A 6 9.98 0.68 -13.42
C ARG A 6 9.30 2.00 -13.09
N ILE A 7 10.00 2.86 -12.35
CA ILE A 7 9.50 4.16 -11.89
C ILE A 7 10.31 5.26 -12.55
N ILE A 8 9.60 6.32 -12.99
CA ILE A 8 10.19 7.55 -13.55
C ILE A 8 9.89 8.71 -12.61
N CYS A 9 10.93 9.43 -12.19
CA CYS A 9 10.82 10.56 -11.27
C CYS A 9 11.73 11.74 -11.67
N ASP A 10 11.41 12.93 -11.15
CA ASP A 10 12.23 14.14 -11.32
C ASP A 10 13.43 14.18 -10.36
N GLN A 11 14.20 15.27 -10.42
CA GLN A 11 15.36 15.53 -9.57
C GLN A 11 15.08 15.57 -8.05
N THR A 12 13.81 15.66 -7.64
CA THR A 12 13.40 15.65 -6.22
C THR A 12 12.89 14.28 -5.77
N GLY A 13 12.76 13.32 -6.68
CA GLY A 13 12.18 12.01 -6.40
C GLY A 13 10.66 11.96 -6.54
N LYS A 14 10.05 13.02 -7.08
CA LYS A 14 8.61 13.07 -7.36
C LYS A 14 8.29 12.22 -8.58
N ILE A 15 7.34 11.29 -8.44
CA ILE A 15 6.86 10.44 -9.53
C ILE A 15 6.06 11.29 -10.52
N LEU A 16 6.34 11.13 -11.81
CA LEU A 16 5.87 12.03 -12.87
C LEU A 16 4.60 11.56 -13.62
N LEU A 17 3.88 10.56 -13.11
CA LEU A 17 2.69 10.02 -13.77
C LEU A 17 1.41 10.75 -13.33
N GLN A 18 0.71 11.39 -14.27
CA GLN A 18 -0.66 11.85 -14.09
C GLN A 18 -1.49 11.50 -15.33
N THR A 19 -2.58 10.77 -15.15
CA THR A 19 -3.63 10.57 -16.17
C THR A 19 -4.94 11.11 -15.61
N GLY A 20 -5.38 12.26 -16.12
CA GLY A 20 -6.62 12.93 -15.70
C GLY A 20 -6.53 14.47 -15.82
N GLU A 21 -7.67 15.14 -15.84
CA GLU A 21 -7.77 16.61 -15.79
C GLU A 21 -7.78 17.07 -14.32
N ALA A 22 -6.94 18.05 -13.97
CA ALA A 22 -6.92 18.61 -12.62
C ALA A 22 -8.08 19.60 -12.47
N THR A 23 -8.96 19.36 -11.51
CA THR A 23 -10.04 20.30 -11.12
C THR A 23 -9.61 21.11 -9.91
N GLY A 24 -9.61 22.44 -10.02
CA GLY A 24 -9.19 23.36 -8.94
C GLY A 24 -8.22 24.44 -9.43
N ASP A 25 -7.55 25.12 -8.48
CA ASP A 25 -6.54 26.13 -8.80
C ASP A 25 -5.35 25.51 -9.54
N VAL A 26 -4.92 26.16 -10.63
CA VAL A 26 -3.75 25.75 -11.40
C VAL A 26 -2.49 26.11 -10.62
N LEU A 27 -1.92 25.13 -9.94
CA LEU A 27 -0.61 25.26 -9.30
C LEU A 27 0.51 25.17 -10.35
N PRO A 28 1.60 25.96 -10.23
CA PRO A 28 2.72 25.87 -11.15
C PRO A 28 3.39 24.50 -11.06
N HIS A 29 3.70 23.90 -12.20
CA HIS A 29 4.51 22.70 -12.25
C HIS A 29 5.95 23.02 -11.81
N ASN A 30 6.55 22.09 -11.08
CA ASN A 30 7.99 22.13 -10.82
C ASN A 30 8.73 22.04 -12.15
N LYS A 31 9.77 22.85 -12.32
CA LYS A 31 10.66 22.72 -13.47
C LYS A 31 11.45 21.41 -13.33
N ILE A 32 11.35 20.55 -14.34
CA ILE A 32 12.15 19.32 -14.42
C ILE A 32 13.50 19.68 -15.01
N THR A 33 14.59 19.42 -14.28
CA THR A 33 15.97 19.59 -14.75
C THR A 33 16.61 18.27 -15.14
N GLU A 34 16.19 17.18 -14.49
CA GLU A 34 16.73 15.84 -14.69
C GLU A 34 15.62 14.80 -14.56
N LEU A 35 15.82 13.65 -15.20
CA LEU A 35 14.95 12.48 -15.11
C LEU A 35 15.76 11.30 -14.61
N HIS A 36 15.19 10.57 -13.65
CA HIS A 36 15.76 9.33 -13.14
C HIS A 36 14.81 8.16 -13.41
N TYR A 37 15.39 6.97 -13.55
CA TYR A 37 14.65 5.72 -13.55
C TYR A 37 15.19 4.78 -12.47
N ILE A 38 14.29 4.05 -11.83
CA ILE A 38 14.62 3.02 -10.85
C ILE A 38 13.86 1.76 -11.22
N ASP A 39 14.58 0.63 -11.28
CA ASP A 39 14.01 -0.70 -11.44
C ASP A 39 13.85 -1.34 -10.06
N ILE A 40 12.61 -1.63 -9.69
CA ILE A 40 12.26 -2.30 -8.43
C ILE A 40 12.08 -3.80 -8.70
N PRO A 41 12.85 -4.67 -8.02
CA PRO A 41 12.71 -6.11 -8.17
C PRO A 41 11.29 -6.59 -7.87
N TYR A 42 10.87 -7.64 -8.58
CA TYR A 42 9.59 -8.27 -8.29
C TYR A 42 9.57 -8.87 -6.87
N GLY A 43 8.47 -8.67 -6.14
CA GLY A 43 8.30 -9.18 -4.79
C GLY A 43 9.07 -8.44 -3.68
N SER A 44 9.80 -7.36 -3.99
CA SER A 44 10.55 -6.61 -2.98
C SER A 44 9.70 -5.66 -2.12
N ILE A 45 8.43 -5.44 -2.50
CA ILE A 45 7.48 -4.58 -1.79
C ILE A 45 6.17 -5.34 -1.63
N ASP A 46 5.64 -5.32 -0.40
CA ASP A 46 4.27 -5.75 -0.12
C ASP A 46 3.31 -4.63 -0.53
N TYR A 47 2.82 -4.71 -1.77
CA TYR A 47 1.89 -3.73 -2.33
C TYR A 47 0.45 -3.87 -1.81
N ILE A 48 0.16 -4.88 -0.99
CA ILE A 48 -1.12 -4.97 -0.27
C ILE A 48 -1.12 -3.99 0.91
N LYS A 49 0.04 -3.87 1.56
CA LYS A 49 0.20 -3.01 2.75
C LYS A 49 0.78 -1.65 2.44
N ASN A 50 1.52 -1.49 1.35
CA ASN A 50 2.28 -0.26 1.10
C ASN A 50 2.10 0.23 -0.33
N ARG A 51 2.17 1.55 -0.51
CA ARG A 51 2.32 2.20 -1.82
C ARG A 51 3.60 3.03 -1.87
N ILE A 52 4.17 3.16 -3.06
CA ILE A 52 5.33 4.02 -3.30
C ILE A 52 4.83 5.45 -3.54
N VAL A 53 5.28 6.39 -2.72
CA VAL A 53 4.89 7.81 -2.84
C VAL A 53 5.98 8.68 -3.44
N GLY A 54 7.20 8.16 -3.52
CA GLY A 54 8.35 8.86 -4.08
C GLY A 54 9.59 7.97 -4.05
N ILE A 55 10.71 8.52 -4.51
CA ILE A 55 12.01 7.87 -4.47
C ILE A 55 13.00 8.77 -3.73
N ASN A 56 13.78 8.20 -2.81
CA ASN A 56 14.92 8.90 -2.26
C ASN A 56 16.03 8.97 -3.33
N ILE A 57 16.37 10.18 -3.77
CA ILE A 57 17.32 10.38 -4.88
C ILE A 57 18.76 10.01 -4.51
N GLU A 58 19.14 10.09 -3.23
CA GLU A 58 20.48 9.75 -2.77
C GLU A 58 20.67 8.22 -2.68
N THR A 59 19.71 7.53 -2.05
CA THR A 59 19.80 6.08 -1.81
C THR A 59 19.21 5.24 -2.93
N LYS A 60 18.46 5.87 -3.85
CA LYS A 60 17.66 5.21 -4.89
C LYS A 60 16.62 4.21 -4.35
N GLN A 61 16.23 4.36 -3.09
CA GLN A 61 15.22 3.52 -2.45
C GLN A 61 13.82 4.15 -2.55
N PRO A 62 12.76 3.35 -2.70
CA PRO A 62 11.39 3.84 -2.67
C PRO A 62 10.99 4.32 -1.27
N ILE A 63 10.26 5.43 -1.23
CA ILE A 63 9.60 5.92 -0.02
C ILE A 63 8.22 5.27 0.02
N LEU A 64 7.97 4.50 1.08
CA LEU A 64 6.74 3.74 1.27
C LEU A 64 5.79 4.45 2.22
N GLU A 65 4.51 4.40 1.89
CA GLU A 65 3.41 4.81 2.76
C GLU A 65 2.48 3.60 2.96
N GLU A 66 2.10 3.34 4.21
CA GLU A 66 1.19 2.26 4.55
C GLU A 66 -0.22 2.58 4.01
N ILE A 67 -0.83 1.61 3.34
CA ILE A 67 -2.20 1.70 2.84
C ILE A 67 -3.12 1.41 4.03
N PRO A 68 -3.91 2.39 4.51
CA PRO A 68 -4.81 2.16 5.62
C PRO A 68 -5.86 1.11 5.24
N VAL A 69 -5.95 0.04 6.03
CA VAL A 69 -7.00 -0.96 5.89
C VAL A 69 -8.23 -0.47 6.64
N TYR A 70 -9.20 0.04 5.89
CA TYR A 70 -10.50 0.40 6.45
C TYR A 70 -11.39 -0.83 6.51
N VAL A 71 -11.45 -1.44 7.70
CA VAL A 71 -12.42 -2.50 8.00
C VAL A 71 -13.76 -1.83 8.29
N SER A 72 -14.80 -2.19 7.53
CA SER A 72 -16.16 -1.67 7.77
C SER A 72 -16.66 -2.08 9.16
N GLU A 73 -17.56 -1.29 9.77
CA GLU A 73 -18.15 -1.65 11.06
C GLU A 73 -18.83 -3.03 11.02
N ALA A 74 -19.55 -3.32 9.93
CA ALA A 74 -20.17 -4.62 9.70
C ALA A 74 -19.15 -5.78 9.64
N GLU A 75 -17.97 -5.56 9.04
CA GLU A 75 -16.91 -6.57 9.02
C GLU A 75 -16.32 -6.80 10.41
N LYS A 76 -16.17 -5.74 11.22
CA LYS A 76 -15.71 -5.84 12.61
C LYS A 76 -16.69 -6.61 13.47
N GLU A 77 -17.99 -6.29 13.37
CA GLU A 77 -19.05 -7.02 14.07
C GLU A 77 -19.08 -8.50 13.69
N LYS A 78 -18.95 -8.81 12.39
CA LYS A 78 -18.85 -10.19 11.91
C LYS A 78 -17.65 -10.91 12.52
N GLN A 79 -16.48 -10.28 12.55
CA GLN A 79 -15.26 -10.87 13.12
C GLN A 79 -15.39 -11.13 14.63
N GLU A 80 -16.04 -10.23 15.36
CA GLU A 80 -16.36 -10.40 16.78
C GLU A 80 -17.29 -11.61 16.99
N LEU A 81 -18.35 -11.73 16.19
CA LEU A 81 -19.29 -12.85 16.24
C LEU A 81 -18.60 -14.18 15.91
N GLU A 82 -17.74 -14.22 14.89
CA GLU A 82 -16.95 -15.40 14.53
C GLU A 82 -16.00 -15.82 15.68
N ASN A 83 -15.34 -14.87 16.34
CA ASN A 83 -14.48 -15.14 17.49
C ASN A 83 -15.27 -15.69 18.70
N GLN A 84 -16.46 -15.15 18.97
CA GLN A 84 -17.34 -15.65 20.03
C GLN A 84 -17.80 -17.09 19.74
N LEU A 85 -18.21 -17.38 18.51
CA LEU A 85 -18.60 -18.73 18.09
C LEU A 85 -17.44 -19.73 18.21
N LEU A 86 -16.23 -19.32 17.84
CA LEU A 86 -15.03 -20.15 17.98
C LEU A 86 -14.73 -20.44 19.46
N LEU A 87 -14.84 -19.44 20.34
CA LEU A 87 -14.62 -19.62 21.78
C LEU A 87 -15.64 -20.59 22.39
N LEU A 88 -16.92 -20.46 22.03
CA LEU A 88 -17.99 -21.36 22.47
C LEU A 88 -17.75 -22.79 21.97
N THR A 89 -17.41 -22.95 20.70
CA THR A 89 -17.11 -24.26 20.10
C THR A 89 -15.92 -24.93 20.78
N ASN A 90 -14.87 -24.18 21.10
CA ASN A 90 -13.71 -24.69 21.84
C ASN A 90 -14.06 -25.06 23.30
N GLN A 91 -15.00 -24.35 23.93
CA GLN A 91 -15.50 -24.70 25.27
C GLN A 91 -16.33 -26.00 25.25
N GLU A 92 -17.17 -26.19 24.25
CA GLU A 92 -17.96 -27.43 24.08
C GLU A 92 -17.07 -28.64 23.76
N ILE A 93 -16.03 -28.45 22.93
CA ILE A 93 -15.09 -29.53 22.58
C ILE A 93 -14.08 -29.80 23.72
N GLY A 94 -13.70 -28.77 24.50
CA GLY A 94 -12.79 -28.88 25.63
C GLY A 94 -13.41 -29.47 26.91
N GLY A 95 -14.74 -29.53 27.00
CA GLY A 95 -15.49 -30.13 28.12
C GLY A 95 -15.89 -31.60 27.90
N GLY A 96 -15.62 -32.16 26.72
CA GLY A 96 -16.06 -33.49 26.30
C GLY A 96 -15.03 -34.60 26.49
N ILE A 97 -14.37 -34.69 27.65
CA ILE A 97 -13.78 -35.95 28.12
C ILE A 97 -13.98 -36.02 29.64
N LEU A 98 -15.08 -36.65 30.06
CA LEU A 98 -15.24 -37.54 31.22
C LEU A 98 -16.62 -38.19 31.16
#